data_AF-A0A7L7L2N3-F1
#
_entry.id   AF-A0A7L7L2N3-F1
#
_cell.length_a   1.000
_cell.length_b   1.000
_cell.length_c   1.000
_cell.angle_alpha   90.00
_cell.angle_beta   90.00
_cell.angle_gamma   90.00
#
_symmetry.space_group_name_H-M   'P 1'
#
loop_
_entity.id
_entity.type
_entity.pdbx_description
1 polymer ?
#
loop_
_entity_poly.entity_id
_entity_poly.type
_entity_poly.pdbx_seq_one_letter_code
_entity_poly.pdbx_strand_id
1 'polypeptide(L)'
;MWVKYNPNWLVNLLKEQLPEKIEIIEAAKQCTRGVWEKKNYIYFVTLKNADLPGAEWQFKENLILEDPTRGMIVIDILKDGRVGGIQFESLEE
;
A
#
# COMPACT_ATOMS: atom_id res chain seq x y z
N MET A 1 7.71 -14.14 -4.71
CA MET A 1 6.86 -14.58 -5.84
C MET A 1 5.63 -13.68 -5.88
N TRP A 2 5.19 -13.24 -7.06
CA TRP A 2 3.96 -12.45 -7.19
C TRP A 2 2.73 -13.32 -6.93
N VAL A 3 1.84 -12.86 -6.07
CA VAL A 3 0.58 -13.52 -5.73
C VAL A 3 -0.60 -12.62 -6.03
N LYS A 4 -1.77 -13.22 -6.29
CA LYS A 4 -3.03 -12.48 -6.42
C LYS A 4 -3.35 -11.81 -5.08
N TYR A 5 -3.83 -10.57 -5.14
CA TYR A 5 -4.23 -9.79 -3.99
C TYR A 5 -5.63 -9.21 -4.22
N ASN A 6 -6.44 -9.14 -3.16
CA ASN A 6 -7.76 -8.51 -3.20
C ASN A 6 -7.71 -7.15 -2.50
N PRO A 7 -7.79 -6.03 -3.25
CA PRO A 7 -7.67 -4.69 -2.67
C PRO A 7 -8.97 -4.13 -2.07
N ASN A 8 -10.10 -4.83 -2.17
CA ASN A 8 -11.40 -4.26 -1.79
C ASN A 8 -11.47 -3.79 -0.34
N TRP A 9 -10.82 -4.50 0.59
CA TRP A 9 -10.78 -4.10 2.00
C TRP A 9 -10.06 -2.76 2.18
N LEU A 10 -8.92 -2.57 1.51
CA LEU A 10 -8.12 -1.35 1.57
C LEU A 10 -8.88 -0.17 0.95
N VAL A 11 -9.52 -0.42 -0.20
CA VAL A 11 -10.35 0.57 -0.89
C VAL A 11 -11.50 1.05 0.01
N ASN A 12 -12.13 0.14 0.75
CA ASN A 12 -13.19 0.50 1.69
C ASN A 12 -12.64 1.32 2.86
N LEU A 13 -11.50 0.92 3.43
CA LEU A 13 -10.86 1.64 4.54
C LEU A 13 -10.44 3.07 4.14
N LEU A 14 -9.87 3.22 2.94
CA LEU A 14 -9.51 4.53 2.39
C LEU A 14 -10.74 5.42 2.17
N LYS A 15 -11.86 4.85 1.67
CA LYS A 15 -13.11 5.62 1.51
C LYS A 15 -13.72 6.05 2.83
N GLU A 16 -13.53 5.28 3.88
CA GLU A 16 -14.04 5.58 5.22
C GLU A 16 -13.24 6.68 5.90
N GLN A 17 -11.90 6.61 5.84
CA GLN A 17 -11.02 7.50 6.61
C GLN A 17 -10.50 8.69 5.81
N LEU A 18 -10.31 8.53 4.49
CA LEU A 18 -9.72 9.53 3.60
C LEU A 18 -10.53 9.65 2.29
N PRO A 19 -11.86 9.90 2.35
CA PRO A 19 -12.74 9.94 1.17
C PRO A 19 -12.31 10.97 0.12
N GLU A 20 -11.60 12.01 0.52
CA GLU A 20 -11.09 13.06 -0.36
C GLU A 20 -9.87 12.64 -1.19
N LYS A 21 -9.16 11.56 -0.81
CA LYS A 21 -7.99 11.05 -1.54
C LYS A 21 -8.38 10.11 -2.68
N ILE A 22 -9.23 10.61 -3.59
CA ILE A 22 -9.83 9.85 -4.70
C ILE A 22 -8.76 9.17 -5.56
N GLU A 23 -7.68 9.86 -5.89
CA GLU A 23 -6.59 9.30 -6.73
C GLU A 23 -5.94 8.07 -6.10
N ILE A 24 -5.79 8.08 -4.77
CA ILE A 24 -5.19 6.96 -4.02
C ILE A 24 -6.18 5.81 -3.88
N ILE A 25 -7.46 6.10 -3.72
CA ILE A 25 -8.54 5.10 -3.76
C ILE A 25 -8.53 4.38 -5.13
N GLU A 26 -8.39 5.10 -6.23
CA GLU A 26 -8.30 4.49 -7.57
C GLU A 26 -6.99 3.70 -7.75
N ALA A 27 -5.86 4.22 -7.27
CA ALA A 27 -4.58 3.51 -7.31
C ALA A 27 -4.64 2.19 -6.52
N ALA A 28 -5.25 2.20 -5.33
CA ALA A 28 -5.44 1.00 -4.51
C ALA A 28 -6.25 -0.09 -5.23
N LYS A 29 -7.25 0.25 -6.05
CA LYS A 29 -8.00 -0.75 -6.84
C LYS A 29 -7.12 -1.51 -7.84
N GLN A 30 -6.03 -0.90 -8.29
CA GLN A 30 -5.11 -1.51 -9.26
C GLN A 30 -4.15 -2.51 -8.61
N CYS A 31 -4.02 -2.51 -7.29
CA CYS A 31 -3.20 -3.42 -6.50
C CYS A 31 -3.81 -4.84 -6.49
N THR A 32 -3.88 -5.52 -7.63
CA THR A 32 -4.51 -6.85 -7.78
C THR A 32 -3.53 -8.02 -7.67
N ARG A 33 -2.24 -7.71 -7.60
CA ARG A 33 -1.15 -8.66 -7.36
C ARG A 33 -0.04 -7.97 -6.58
N GLY A 34 0.63 -8.68 -5.69
CA GLY A 34 1.74 -8.16 -4.90
C GLY A 34 2.76 -9.23 -4.56
N VAL A 35 3.85 -8.84 -3.93
CA VAL A 35 4.82 -9.76 -3.35
C VAL A 35 4.87 -9.52 -1.86
N TRP A 36 4.64 -10.57 -1.09
CA TRP A 36 4.83 -10.52 0.35
C TRP A 36 6.33 -10.54 0.67
N GLU A 37 6.74 -9.59 1.48
CA GLU A 37 7.99 -9.61 2.20
C GLU A 37 7.67 -9.81 3.68
N LYS A 38 8.07 -10.98 4.21
CA LYS A 38 7.62 -11.45 5.52
C LYS A 38 6.08 -11.55 5.58
N LYS A 39 5.52 -11.56 6.79
CA LYS A 39 4.08 -11.71 7.04
C LYS A 39 3.33 -10.38 7.12
N ASN A 40 4.06 -9.27 7.26
CA ASN A 40 3.51 -7.96 7.61
C ASN A 40 3.77 -6.89 6.56
N TYR A 41 4.41 -7.21 5.43
CA TYR A 41 4.65 -6.25 4.36
C TYR A 41 4.36 -6.85 3.00
N ILE A 42 3.64 -6.10 2.16
CA ILE A 42 3.37 -6.46 0.77
C ILE A 42 3.66 -5.26 -0.13
N TYR A 43 4.40 -5.47 -1.21
CA TYR A 43 4.65 -4.45 -2.23
C TYR A 43 3.99 -4.79 -3.57
N PHE A 44 3.61 -3.75 -4.33
CA PHE A 44 2.85 -3.85 -5.58
C PHE A 44 3.65 -3.40 -6.82
N VAL A 45 4.89 -2.94 -6.62
CA VAL A 45 5.85 -2.55 -7.67
C VAL A 45 7.20 -3.19 -7.41
N THR A 46 8.12 -3.21 -8.38
CA THR A 46 9.47 -3.74 -8.12
C THR A 46 10.28 -2.85 -7.17
N LEU A 47 10.94 -3.46 -6.19
CA LEU A 47 11.90 -2.79 -5.29
C LEU A 47 13.29 -2.58 -5.92
N LYS A 48 13.52 -3.07 -7.15
CA LYS A 48 14.82 -2.99 -7.80
C LYS A 48 15.25 -1.53 -7.96
N ASN A 49 16.41 -1.19 -7.40
CA ASN A 49 17.01 0.15 -7.48
C ASN A 49 16.12 1.26 -6.90
N ALA A 50 15.31 0.96 -5.88
CA ALA A 50 14.40 1.92 -5.26
C ALA A 50 15.05 3.31 -5.05
N ASP A 51 14.30 4.36 -5.41
CA ASP A 51 14.70 5.77 -5.38
C ASP A 51 15.86 6.19 -6.29
N LEU A 52 16.43 5.29 -7.08
CA LEU A 52 17.31 5.67 -8.19
C LEU A 52 16.49 6.08 -9.43
N PRO A 53 17.00 6.99 -10.29
CA PRO A 53 16.32 7.37 -11.53
C PRO A 53 15.92 6.16 -12.38
N GLY A 54 14.64 6.11 -12.78
CA GLY A 54 14.09 5.03 -13.60
C GLY A 54 13.60 3.80 -12.82
N ALA A 55 13.72 3.77 -11.50
CA ALA A 55 13.10 2.71 -10.69
C ALA A 55 11.59 2.90 -10.57
N GLU A 56 10.83 1.80 -10.48
CA GLU A 56 9.39 1.87 -10.26
C GLU A 56 9.05 2.40 -8.87
N TRP A 57 9.87 2.07 -7.87
CA TRP A 57 9.75 2.60 -6.52
C TRP A 57 10.40 3.97 -6.44
N GLN A 58 9.57 5.01 -6.37
CA GLN A 58 9.95 6.39 -6.12
C GLN A 58 9.14 6.89 -4.94
N PHE A 59 9.68 6.79 -3.73
CA PHE A 59 8.94 7.09 -2.51
C PHE A 59 8.50 8.56 -2.47
N LYS A 60 7.26 8.81 -2.04
CA LYS A 60 6.73 10.16 -1.81
C LYS A 60 6.39 10.38 -0.34
N GLU A 61 5.48 9.59 0.19
CA GLU A 61 4.92 9.78 1.53
C GLU A 61 4.27 8.50 2.05
N ASN A 62 4.01 8.46 3.36
CA ASN A 62 3.20 7.43 4.00
C ASN A 62 1.81 7.95 4.30
N LEU A 63 0.80 7.12 4.07
CA LEU A 63 -0.51 7.27 4.70
C LEU A 63 -0.67 6.27 5.82
N ILE A 64 -1.28 6.71 6.91
CA ILE A 64 -1.56 5.86 8.06
C ILE A 64 -3.07 5.70 8.15
N LEU A 65 -3.52 4.46 8.21
CA LEU A 65 -4.91 4.07 8.47
C LEU A 65 -4.99 3.22 9.72
N GLU A 66 -6.15 3.22 10.37
CA GLU A 66 -6.43 2.36 11.52
C GLU A 66 -7.49 1.32 11.15
N ASP A 67 -7.20 0.03 11.31
CA ASP A 67 -8.16 -1.06 11.07
C ASP A 67 -8.41 -1.81 12.39
N PRO A 68 -9.66 -1.92 12.87
CA PRO A 68 -9.96 -2.58 14.15
C PRO A 68 -9.51 -4.05 14.25
N THR A 69 -9.28 -4.71 13.11
CA THR A 69 -8.86 -6.12 13.04
C THR A 69 -7.35 -6.25 12.79
N ARG A 70 -6.76 -5.33 12.02
CA ARG A 70 -5.36 -5.42 11.54
C ARG A 70 -4.40 -4.48 12.26
N GLY A 71 -4.91 -3.58 13.11
CA GLY A 71 -4.12 -2.56 13.77
C GLY A 71 -3.80 -1.38 12.85
N MET A 72 -2.62 -0.80 13.02
CA MET A 72 -2.17 0.33 12.22
C MET A 72 -1.67 -0.16 10.86
N ILE A 73 -2.08 0.52 9.79
CA ILE A 73 -1.73 0.19 8.42
C ILE A 73 -1.00 1.37 7.83
N VAL A 74 0.23 1.14 7.36
CA VAL A 74 1.03 2.15 6.67
C VAL A 74 1.00 1.85 5.17
N ILE A 75 0.64 2.83 4.37
CA ILE A 75 0.59 2.72 2.90
C ILE A 75 1.68 3.61 2.32
N ASP A 76 2.60 3.00 1.59
CA ASP A 76 3.64 3.73 0.86
C ASP A 76 3.04 4.30 -0.43
N ILE A 77 3.05 5.63 -0.57
CA ILE A 77 2.62 6.33 -1.78
C ILE A 77 3.87 6.74 -2.58
N LEU A 78 3.83 6.48 -3.88
CA LEU A 78 4.90 6.81 -4.80
C LEU A 78 4.69 8.19 -5.44
N LYS A 79 5.76 8.79 -5.97
CA LYS A 79 5.74 10.13 -6.60
C LYS A 79 4.79 10.24 -7.78
N ASP A 80 4.50 9.12 -8.44
CA ASP A 80 3.56 9.02 -9.57
C ASP A 80 2.12 8.65 -9.15
N GLY A 81 1.83 8.64 -7.85
CA GLY A 81 0.49 8.38 -7.30
C GLY A 81 0.15 6.90 -7.15
N ARG A 82 1.03 5.97 -7.54
CA ARG A 82 0.81 4.54 -7.29
C ARG A 82 1.01 4.21 -5.81
N VAL A 83 0.37 3.12 -5.37
CA VAL A 83 0.66 2.48 -4.09
C VAL A 83 1.89 1.59 -4.26
N GLY A 84 2.95 1.88 -3.50
CA GLY A 84 4.18 1.11 -3.49
C GLY A 84 4.03 -0.17 -2.68
N GLY A 85 3.53 -0.04 -1.45
CA GLY A 85 3.40 -1.15 -0.52
C GLY A 85 2.49 -0.84 0.65
N ILE A 86 2.20 -1.87 1.43
CA ILE A 86 1.41 -1.80 2.65
C ILE A 86 2.16 -2.56 3.74
N GLN A 87 2.36 -1.89 4.86
CA GLN A 87 2.84 -2.49 6.10
C GLN A 87 1.70 -2.60 7.11
N PHE A 88 1.59 -3.77 7.72
CA PHE A 88 0.68 -4.06 8.81
C PHE A 88 1.48 -3.98 10.11
N GLU A 89 1.23 -2.92 10.89
CA GLU A 89 1.75 -2.77 12.24
C GLU A 89 0.69 -3.32 13.18
N SER A 90 0.95 -4.52 13.74
CA SER A 90 0.11 -5.01 14.83
C SER A 90 0.18 -4.03 15.98
N LEU A 91 -0.97 -3.59 16.49
CA LEU A 91 -1.03 -3.21 17.89
C LEU A 91 -0.60 -4.48 18.64
N GLU A 92 0.54 -4.42 19.34
CA GLU A 92 1.07 -5.55 20.11
C GLU A 92 -0.05 -6.11 21.02
N GLU A 93 -0.01 -7.44 21.19
CA GLU A 93 -0.98 -8.27 21.96
C GLU A 93 -1.39 -7.68 23.32
#